data_AF-A0AAF0L1K4-F1
#
_entry.id   AF-A0AAF0L1K4-F1
#
_cell.length_a   1.000
_cell.length_b   1.000
_cell.length_c   1.000
_cell.angle_alpha   90.00
_cell.angle_beta   90.00
_cell.angle_gamma   90.00
#
_symmetry.space_group_name_H-M   'P 1'
#
loop_
_entity.id
_entity.type
_entity.pdbx_description
1 polymer ?
#
loop_
_entity_poly.entity_id
_entity_poly.type
_entity_poly.pdbx_seq_one_letter_code
_entity_poly.pdbx_strand_id
1 'polypeptide(L)'
;MVRHPLIDDVVGPAIVVDSSAPVVWLTESLDSLLRRASGAGRTVVLRTGPEAALTPALRHALGAHGAAWAVRGPDGELRDGRTGVPAAGIDDFVEHGPELLGEPSPEHPEAVGSVRQISIDLTLRHHDERSVDIGSAIEALCATVGTCPTRWGTSEPLNSSWDRWVVTQYAKHESPGISTSYAVGDGISATMTAHLTDGVVVETMSAVLTVPEGGTDPGLAGRLLDAVHRVASDVEPVFGVVMQRRGDADHLVRAVSYGEPEPLAVIVGPEATRFLDRRGEWPPVRTTTETFAGEVGEGLVVRFEDGWVALESFLDRIDEDRFLQLVGGAPLDPAHDDGALGPHAMQHGGQGSQGAA
;
A
#
# COMPACT_ATOMS: atom_id res chain seq x y z
N MET A 1 18.29 -23.01 9.89
CA MET A 1 19.32 -21.96 10.09
C MET A 1 19.51 -21.26 8.76
N VAL A 2 19.05 -20.02 8.64
CA VAL A 2 19.28 -19.20 7.44
C VAL A 2 20.74 -18.76 7.48
N ARG A 3 21.49 -19.07 6.42
CA ARG A 3 22.88 -18.59 6.26
C ARG A 3 22.90 -17.61 5.10
N HIS A 4 23.30 -16.38 5.37
CA HIS A 4 23.33 -15.31 4.39
C HIS A 4 24.42 -14.29 4.78
N PRO A 5 25.17 -13.73 3.82
CA PRO A 5 26.26 -12.80 4.11
C PRO A 5 25.82 -11.44 4.68
N LEU A 6 24.54 -11.08 4.53
CA LEU A 6 23.99 -9.82 5.06
C LEU A 6 23.53 -9.92 6.53
N ILE A 7 23.73 -11.06 7.20
CA ILE A 7 23.33 -11.21 8.61
C ILE A 7 24.43 -10.62 9.47
N ASP A 8 24.11 -9.55 10.19
CA ASP A 8 25.03 -8.92 11.13
C ASP A 8 24.86 -9.48 12.55
N ASP A 9 23.63 -9.81 12.94
CA ASP A 9 23.32 -10.38 14.26
C ASP A 9 22.06 -11.27 14.24
N VAL A 10 21.86 -12.07 15.27
CA VAL A 10 20.68 -12.91 15.48
C VAL A 10 20.21 -12.79 16.92
N VAL A 11 19.01 -12.23 17.11
CA VAL A 11 18.36 -12.08 18.42
C VAL A 11 17.12 -12.97 18.44
N GLY A 12 17.20 -14.10 19.15
CA GLY A 12 16.12 -15.09 19.15
C GLY A 12 15.72 -15.53 17.72
N PRO A 13 14.45 -15.37 17.31
CA PRO A 13 14.00 -15.64 15.95
C PRO A 13 14.30 -14.50 14.95
N ALA A 14 14.66 -13.31 15.42
CA ALA A 14 15.02 -12.17 14.56
C ALA A 14 16.40 -12.33 13.91
N ILE A 15 16.49 -11.89 12.66
CA ILE A 15 17.73 -11.74 11.89
C ILE A 15 17.96 -10.25 11.70
N VAL A 16 19.04 -9.71 12.26
CA VAL A 16 19.34 -8.27 12.18
C VAL A 16 20.26 -8.00 10.99
N VAL A 17 19.90 -6.98 10.22
CA VAL A 17 20.68 -6.46 9.10
C VAL A 17 20.96 -4.99 9.36
N ASP A 18 22.22 -4.60 9.46
CA ASP A 18 22.64 -3.23 9.66
C ASP A 18 22.92 -2.53 8.33
N SER A 19 22.34 -1.35 8.15
CA SER A 19 22.69 -0.48 7.03
C SER A 19 23.07 0.92 7.51
N SER A 20 24.25 1.36 7.09
CA SER A 20 24.71 2.75 7.24
C SER A 20 24.55 3.56 5.94
N ALA A 21 23.93 2.97 4.91
CA ALA A 21 23.71 3.66 3.65
C ALA A 21 22.65 4.76 3.82
N PRO A 22 22.83 5.94 3.21
CA PRO A 22 21.84 7.01 3.26
C PRO A 22 20.54 6.62 2.53
N VAL A 23 20.65 5.77 1.51
CA VAL A 23 19.51 5.15 0.84
C VAL A 23 19.74 3.65 0.81
N VAL A 24 18.78 2.89 1.35
CA VAL A 24 18.81 1.43 1.35
C VAL A 24 17.91 0.92 0.24
N TRP A 25 18.47 0.08 -0.62
CA TRP A 25 17.84 -0.42 -1.84
C TRP A 25 17.48 -1.89 -1.68
N LEU A 26 16.45 -2.35 -2.38
CA LEU A 26 16.10 -3.76 -2.49
C LEU A 26 17.07 -4.46 -3.44
N THR A 27 18.31 -4.67 -3.00
CA THR A 27 19.27 -5.46 -3.79
C THR A 27 18.83 -6.91 -3.88
N GLU A 28 19.26 -7.62 -4.93
CA GLU A 28 19.00 -9.06 -5.09
C GLU A 28 19.41 -9.88 -3.85
N SER A 29 20.51 -9.50 -3.19
CA SER A 29 20.96 -10.15 -1.96
C SER A 29 20.01 -9.90 -0.78
N LEU A 30 19.49 -8.68 -0.63
CA LEU A 30 18.53 -8.37 0.43
C LEU A 30 17.20 -9.05 0.18
N ASP A 31 16.71 -9.05 -1.06
CA ASP A 31 15.51 -9.80 -1.46
C ASP A 31 15.66 -11.31 -1.19
N SER A 32 16.82 -11.89 -1.54
CA SER A 32 17.12 -13.31 -1.25
C SER A 32 17.09 -13.61 0.25
N LEU A 33 17.62 -12.71 1.09
CA LEU A 33 17.56 -12.85 2.54
C LEU A 33 16.12 -12.80 3.05
N LEU A 34 15.35 -11.79 2.66
CA LEU A 34 13.95 -11.63 3.08
C LEU A 34 13.13 -12.89 2.76
N ARG A 35 13.23 -13.38 1.52
CA ARG A 35 12.55 -14.59 1.07
C ARG A 35 12.95 -15.85 1.84
N ARG A 36 14.25 -16.03 2.11
CA ARG A 36 14.75 -17.19 2.88
C ARG A 36 14.37 -17.12 4.35
N ALA A 37 14.36 -15.93 4.93
CA ALA A 37 14.00 -15.70 6.32
C ALA A 37 12.51 -15.94 6.55
N SER A 38 11.64 -15.33 5.73
CA SER A 38 10.20 -15.52 5.83
C SER A 38 9.81 -16.99 5.61
N GLY A 39 10.39 -17.65 4.60
CA GLY A 39 10.18 -19.09 4.37
C GLY A 39 10.69 -20.01 5.49
N ALA A 40 11.56 -19.51 6.37
CA ALA A 40 12.04 -20.21 7.56
C ALA A 40 11.32 -19.79 8.85
N GLY A 41 10.27 -18.95 8.76
CA GLY A 41 9.55 -18.42 9.92
C GLY A 41 10.40 -17.49 10.78
N ARG A 42 11.28 -16.69 10.16
CA ARG A 42 12.20 -15.76 10.84
C ARG A 42 11.90 -14.34 10.38
N THR A 43 11.86 -13.42 11.33
CA THR A 43 11.66 -11.99 11.07
C THR A 43 13.01 -11.35 10.74
N VAL A 44 13.12 -10.67 9.61
CA VAL A 44 14.26 -9.78 9.35
C VAL A 44 13.97 -8.44 9.98
N VAL A 45 14.94 -7.88 10.70
CA VAL A 45 14.86 -6.52 11.25
C VAL A 45 15.97 -5.70 10.59
N LEU A 46 15.60 -4.86 9.64
CA LEU A 46 16.51 -3.91 9.00
C LEU A 46 16.74 -2.74 9.96
N ARG A 47 17.97 -2.58 10.43
CA ARG A 47 18.37 -1.49 11.32
C ARG A 47 19.12 -0.40 10.55
N THR A 48 18.63 0.83 10.64
CA THR A 48 19.23 2.00 9.98
C THR A 48 19.50 3.14 10.97
N GLY A 49 20.25 4.16 10.52
CA GLY A 49 20.27 5.46 11.19
C GLY A 49 19.02 6.29 10.89
N PRO A 50 18.82 7.43 11.60
CA PRO A 50 17.61 8.25 11.49
C PRO A 50 17.49 8.99 10.15
N GLU A 51 18.62 9.29 9.50
CA GLU A 51 18.67 10.00 8.21
C GLU A 51 18.58 9.05 7.00
N ALA A 52 18.49 7.74 7.23
CA ALA A 52 18.39 6.78 6.15
C ALA A 52 16.98 6.79 5.53
N ALA A 53 16.94 6.61 4.21
CA ALA A 53 15.70 6.42 3.48
C ALA A 53 15.67 5.03 2.83
N LEU A 54 14.48 4.44 2.73
CA LEU A 54 14.24 3.21 1.98
C LEU A 54 13.69 3.55 0.60
N THR A 55 14.03 2.77 -0.40
CA THR A 55 13.32 2.85 -1.69
C THR A 55 11.89 2.29 -1.55
N PRO A 56 10.94 2.69 -2.41
CA PRO A 56 9.60 2.09 -2.45
C PRO A 56 9.62 0.57 -2.57
N ALA A 57 10.53 0.04 -3.40
CA ALA A 57 10.68 -1.40 -3.60
C ALA A 57 11.08 -2.11 -2.32
N LEU A 58 12.07 -1.57 -1.58
CA LEU A 58 12.46 -2.14 -0.29
C LEU A 58 11.34 -2.03 0.74
N ARG A 59 10.67 -0.88 0.84
CA ARG A 59 9.55 -0.71 1.76
C ARG A 59 8.43 -1.71 1.49
N HIS A 60 8.10 -1.97 0.23
CA HIS A 60 7.14 -3.00 -0.14
C HIS A 60 7.63 -4.40 0.25
N ALA A 61 8.88 -4.76 -0.11
CA ALA A 61 9.45 -6.07 0.18
C ALA A 61 9.50 -6.38 1.69
N LEU A 62 9.77 -5.38 2.54
CA LEU A 62 9.72 -5.56 3.99
C LEU A 62 8.32 -6.01 4.45
N GLY A 63 7.27 -5.32 4.00
CA GLY A 63 5.88 -5.70 4.31
C GLY A 63 5.52 -7.08 3.78
N ALA A 64 5.83 -7.35 2.50
CA ALA A 64 5.53 -8.63 1.85
C ALA A 64 6.21 -9.85 2.52
N HIS A 65 7.34 -9.63 3.19
CA HIS A 65 8.08 -10.68 3.91
C HIS A 65 7.90 -10.65 5.43
N GLY A 66 7.02 -9.79 5.97
CA GLY A 66 6.83 -9.64 7.41
C GLY A 66 8.11 -9.22 8.14
N ALA A 67 8.92 -8.38 7.49
CA ALA A 67 10.17 -7.86 8.02
C ALA A 67 9.98 -6.44 8.55
N ALA A 68 10.74 -6.13 9.61
CA ALA A 68 10.64 -4.87 10.33
C ALA A 68 11.70 -3.86 9.90
N TRP A 69 11.41 -2.59 10.15
CA TRP A 69 12.37 -1.50 10.01
C TRP A 69 12.59 -0.82 11.36
N ALA A 70 13.77 -1.04 11.93
CA ALA A 70 14.21 -0.39 13.16
C ALA A 70 15.11 0.80 12.85
N VAL A 71 14.83 1.95 13.44
CA VAL A 71 15.69 3.13 13.38
C VAL A 71 16.39 3.28 14.71
N ARG A 72 17.73 3.32 14.67
CA ARG A 72 18.56 3.55 15.85
C ARG A 72 18.89 5.03 15.97
N GLY A 73 18.39 5.66 17.03
CA GLY A 73 18.70 7.04 17.39
C GLY A 73 20.16 7.25 17.81
N PRO A 74 20.58 8.52 17.98
CA PRO A 74 21.96 8.86 18.39
C PRO A 74 22.33 8.29 19.75
N ASP A 75 21.38 8.20 20.68
CA ASP A 75 21.57 7.65 22.03
C ASP A 75 21.43 6.12 22.11
N GLY A 76 21.26 5.46 20.95
CA GLY A 76 21.15 4.01 20.84
C GLY A 76 19.74 3.47 21.01
N GLU A 77 18.76 4.33 21.32
CA GLU A 77 17.35 3.98 21.39
C GLU A 77 16.83 3.47 20.03
N LEU A 78 15.91 2.51 20.09
CA LEU A 78 15.28 1.94 18.91
C LEU A 78 13.85 2.46 18.81
N ARG A 79 13.43 2.72 17.59
CA ARG A 79 12.04 2.95 17.24
C ARG A 79 11.69 2.28 15.93
N ASP A 80 10.42 2.03 15.72
CA ASP A 80 9.90 1.67 14.42
C ASP A 80 10.15 2.83 13.43
N GLY A 81 10.69 2.50 12.25
CA GLY A 81 10.99 3.49 11.23
C GLY A 81 9.75 4.06 10.55
N ARG A 82 8.64 3.32 10.51
CA ARG A 82 7.39 3.71 9.89
C ARG A 82 6.46 4.43 10.86
N THR A 83 6.27 3.91 12.07
CA THR A 83 5.35 4.51 13.06
C THR A 83 6.02 5.46 14.04
N GLY A 84 7.35 5.37 14.18
CA GLY A 84 8.08 6.12 15.18
C GLY A 84 7.91 5.59 16.61
N VAL A 85 7.16 4.51 16.82
CA VAL A 85 6.89 3.93 18.14
C VAL A 85 8.20 3.40 18.74
N PRO A 86 8.54 3.73 20.00
CA PRO A 86 9.74 3.22 20.66
C PRO A 86 9.72 1.69 20.78
N ALA A 87 10.88 1.07 20.63
CA ALA A 87 11.10 -0.35 20.88
C ALA A 87 12.10 -0.52 22.04
N ALA A 88 11.77 -1.36 23.01
CA ALA A 88 12.69 -1.72 24.09
C ALA A 88 13.87 -2.56 23.58
N GLY A 89 13.68 -3.29 22.48
CA GLY A 89 14.70 -4.10 21.84
C GLY A 89 14.26 -4.67 20.49
N ILE A 90 15.14 -5.45 19.88
CA ILE A 90 14.87 -6.12 18.60
C ILE A 90 13.74 -7.15 18.72
N ASP A 91 13.60 -7.79 19.89
CA ASP A 91 12.58 -8.81 20.13
C ASP A 91 11.14 -8.26 20.01
N ASP A 92 10.92 -6.97 20.25
CA ASP A 92 9.60 -6.34 20.11
C ASP A 92 9.02 -6.49 18.70
N PHE A 93 9.88 -6.45 17.67
CA PHE A 93 9.48 -6.60 16.26
C PHE A 93 9.08 -8.03 15.88
N VAL A 94 9.37 -8.99 16.77
CA VAL A 94 8.91 -10.37 16.64
C VAL A 94 7.64 -10.56 17.47
N GLU A 95 7.63 -10.06 18.70
CA GLU A 95 6.56 -10.28 19.67
C GLU A 95 5.27 -9.51 19.32
N HIS A 96 5.42 -8.27 18.87
CA HIS A 96 4.30 -7.37 18.56
C HIS A 96 4.06 -7.23 17.04
N GLY A 97 4.97 -7.77 16.23
CA GLY A 97 4.90 -7.74 14.78
C GLY A 97 5.93 -6.80 14.15
N PRO A 98 6.08 -6.84 12.82
CA PRO A 98 7.10 -6.09 12.08
C PRO A 98 6.86 -4.58 12.07
N GLU A 99 5.71 -4.15 12.58
CA GLU A 99 5.22 -2.79 12.63
C GLU A 99 4.67 -2.54 14.03
N LEU A 100 5.31 -1.66 14.79
CA LEU A 100 4.90 -1.40 16.18
C LEU A 100 3.77 -0.38 16.22
N LEU A 101 2.71 -0.72 16.96
CA LEU A 101 1.54 0.15 17.19
C LEU A 101 1.63 0.79 18.58
N GLY A 102 1.31 2.08 18.66
CA GLY A 102 1.38 2.83 19.91
C GLY A 102 1.62 4.32 19.70
N GLU A 103 1.95 5.02 20.78
CA GLU A 103 2.32 6.43 20.72
C GLU A 103 3.73 6.59 20.09
N PRO A 104 3.88 7.37 19.01
CA PRO A 104 5.19 7.64 18.44
C PRO A 104 6.10 8.34 19.45
N SER A 105 7.41 8.10 19.34
CA SER A 105 8.39 8.86 20.12
C SER A 105 8.20 10.37 19.87
N PRO A 106 8.29 11.23 20.91
CA PRO A 106 8.31 12.68 20.73
C PRO A 106 9.44 13.17 19.80
N GLU A 107 10.49 12.36 19.62
CA GLU A 107 11.60 12.64 18.71
C GLU A 107 11.33 12.18 17.27
N HIS A 108 10.19 11.56 16.98
CA HIS A 108 9.82 11.16 15.64
C HIS A 108 9.57 12.41 14.79
N PRO A 109 10.40 12.69 13.77
CA PRO A 109 10.33 13.94 13.03
C PRO A 109 9.11 14.00 12.12
N GLU A 110 8.53 15.19 11.94
CA GLU A 110 7.55 15.44 10.88
C GLU A 110 8.24 15.75 9.54
N ALA A 111 7.64 15.32 8.44
CA ALA A 111 8.18 15.52 7.11
C ALA A 111 8.15 17.00 6.70
N VAL A 112 9.32 17.56 6.40
CA VAL A 112 9.47 18.94 5.89
C VAL A 112 9.56 18.93 4.37
N GLY A 113 8.76 19.77 3.71
CA GLY A 113 8.80 19.90 2.24
C GLY A 113 8.15 18.73 1.49
N SER A 114 7.31 17.93 2.16
CA SER A 114 6.56 16.86 1.53
C SER A 114 5.59 17.40 0.47
N VAL A 115 5.46 16.65 -0.62
CA VAL A 115 4.57 16.92 -1.74
C VAL A 115 3.30 16.09 -1.63
N ARG A 116 2.24 16.56 -2.30
CA ARG A 116 1.00 15.79 -2.41
C ARG A 116 1.20 14.62 -3.37
N GLN A 117 0.78 13.43 -2.93
CA GLN A 117 0.80 12.21 -3.72
C GLN A 117 -0.59 11.57 -3.72
N ILE A 118 -0.89 10.83 -4.79
CA ILE A 118 -2.02 9.90 -4.83
C ILE A 118 -1.45 8.49 -4.80
N SER A 119 -1.87 7.69 -3.83
CA SER A 119 -1.64 6.25 -3.87
C SER A 119 -2.88 5.52 -4.37
N ILE A 120 -2.66 4.54 -5.23
CA ILE A 120 -3.70 3.72 -5.84
C ILE A 120 -3.31 2.27 -5.63
N ASP A 121 -4.15 1.54 -4.92
CA ASP A 121 -4.03 0.11 -4.74
C ASP A 121 -5.18 -0.54 -5.49
N LEU A 122 -4.89 -1.41 -6.45
CA LEU A 122 -5.87 -2.00 -7.36
C LEU A 122 -5.62 -3.48 -7.52
N THR A 123 -6.64 -4.28 -7.29
CA THR A 123 -6.69 -5.70 -7.60
C THR A 123 -7.50 -5.89 -8.88
N LEU A 124 -6.88 -6.54 -9.85
CA LEU A 124 -7.41 -6.83 -11.18
C LEU A 124 -7.48 -8.33 -11.39
N ARG A 125 -8.46 -8.76 -12.17
CA ARG A 125 -8.57 -10.13 -12.65
C ARG A 125 -8.53 -10.16 -14.16
N HIS A 126 -7.61 -10.94 -14.71
CA HIS A 126 -7.55 -11.22 -16.14
C HIS A 126 -8.25 -12.55 -16.42
N HIS A 127 -9.10 -12.55 -17.45
CA HIS A 127 -9.79 -13.75 -17.92
C HIS A 127 -8.90 -14.62 -18.82
N ASP A 128 -9.15 -15.92 -18.78
CA ASP A 128 -8.45 -16.98 -19.51
C ASP A 128 -8.54 -16.83 -21.04
N GLU A 129 -9.64 -16.29 -21.55
CA GLU A 129 -9.87 -16.09 -22.99
C GLU A 129 -9.11 -14.89 -23.57
N ARG A 130 -8.48 -14.04 -22.74
CA ARG A 130 -7.74 -12.85 -23.18
C ARG A 130 -6.24 -12.96 -22.95
N SER A 131 -5.46 -12.23 -23.74
CA SER A 131 -4.03 -12.12 -23.51
C SER A 131 -3.79 -11.38 -22.19
N VAL A 132 -3.35 -12.13 -21.17
CA VAL A 132 -2.88 -11.58 -19.89
C VAL A 132 -1.79 -10.55 -20.18
N ASP A 133 -2.03 -9.31 -19.76
CA ASP A 133 -1.21 -8.14 -20.02
C ASP A 133 -1.01 -7.36 -18.70
N ILE A 134 -0.01 -7.79 -17.93
CA ILE A 134 0.34 -7.22 -16.62
C ILE A 134 0.87 -5.80 -16.80
N GLY A 135 0.43 -4.85 -15.97
CA GLY A 135 0.87 -3.46 -16.02
C GLY A 135 0.07 -2.57 -16.99
N SER A 136 -0.98 -3.10 -17.62
CA SER A 136 -1.93 -2.32 -18.43
C SER A 136 -2.58 -1.18 -17.64
N ALA A 137 -2.91 -1.43 -16.36
CA ALA A 137 -3.49 -0.41 -15.51
C ALA A 137 -2.54 0.75 -15.20
N ILE A 138 -1.23 0.50 -15.10
CA ILE A 138 -0.23 1.56 -14.94
C ILE A 138 -0.21 2.45 -16.18
N GLU A 139 -0.20 1.88 -17.39
CA GLU A 139 -0.18 2.67 -18.63
C GLU A 139 -1.45 3.54 -18.79
N ALA A 140 -2.60 3.03 -18.38
CA ALA A 140 -3.85 3.80 -18.38
C ALA A 140 -3.84 4.95 -17.35
N LEU A 141 -3.28 4.70 -16.16
CA LEU A 141 -3.02 5.75 -15.18
C LEU A 141 -2.04 6.78 -15.74
N CYS A 142 -0.98 6.36 -16.44
CA CYS A 142 -0.02 7.28 -17.04
C CYS A 142 -0.64 8.28 -17.99
N ALA A 143 -1.54 7.80 -18.87
CA ALA A 143 -2.23 8.64 -19.85
C ALA A 143 -3.04 9.77 -19.20
N THR A 144 -3.30 9.66 -17.90
CA THR A 144 -4.18 10.53 -17.12
C THR A 144 -3.42 11.58 -16.33
N VAL A 145 -2.30 11.19 -15.73
CA VAL A 145 -1.44 12.08 -14.94
C VAL A 145 -0.25 12.64 -15.73
N GLY A 146 0.01 12.10 -16.93
CA GLY A 146 1.09 12.54 -17.81
C GLY A 146 2.49 12.06 -17.40
N THR A 147 2.59 11.23 -16.35
CA THR A 147 3.82 10.60 -15.88
C THR A 147 3.75 9.10 -16.11
N CYS A 148 4.87 8.45 -16.41
CA CYS A 148 4.88 7.02 -16.72
C CYS A 148 6.19 6.36 -16.30
N PRO A 149 6.18 5.07 -15.92
CA PRO A 149 7.41 4.39 -15.59
C PRO A 149 8.31 4.34 -16.82
N THR A 150 9.59 4.54 -16.58
CA THR A 150 10.62 4.44 -17.63
C THR A 150 11.50 3.23 -17.40
N ARG A 151 11.52 2.71 -16.16
CA ARG A 151 12.33 1.58 -15.74
C ARG A 151 11.50 0.59 -14.95
N TRP A 152 11.91 -0.67 -15.00
CA TRP A 152 11.39 -1.73 -14.15
C TRP A 152 12.46 -2.75 -13.79
N GLY A 153 12.11 -3.62 -12.84
CA GLY A 153 12.94 -4.75 -12.43
C GLY A 153 12.31 -5.51 -11.27
N THR A 154 12.98 -6.55 -10.81
CA THR A 154 12.55 -7.41 -9.67
C THR A 154 13.33 -7.10 -8.40
N SER A 155 14.46 -6.44 -8.55
CA SER A 155 15.31 -5.90 -7.49
C SER A 155 16.04 -4.68 -8.05
N GLU A 156 16.50 -3.83 -7.16
CA GLU A 156 17.18 -2.60 -7.50
C GLU A 156 18.70 -2.80 -7.65
N PRO A 157 19.35 -2.02 -8.53
CA PRO A 157 18.81 -0.92 -9.35
C PRO A 157 17.95 -1.39 -10.54
N LEU A 158 16.87 -0.66 -10.83
CA LEU A 158 15.93 -0.96 -11.92
C LEU A 158 16.54 -0.57 -13.27
N ASN A 159 17.22 -1.52 -13.92
CA ASN A 159 18.00 -1.27 -15.13
C ASN A 159 17.22 -1.51 -16.44
N SER A 160 16.12 -2.27 -16.41
CA SER A 160 15.35 -2.60 -17.61
C SER A 160 14.45 -1.44 -18.01
N SER A 161 14.41 -1.10 -19.30
CA SER A 161 13.43 -0.15 -19.82
C SER A 161 12.02 -0.71 -19.63
N TRP A 162 11.06 0.14 -19.27
CA TRP A 162 9.65 -0.24 -19.17
C TRP A 162 9.16 -0.88 -20.48
N ASP A 163 8.73 -2.14 -20.38
CA ASP A 163 8.14 -2.89 -21.48
C ASP A 163 7.13 -3.88 -20.90
N ARG A 164 5.84 -3.60 -21.13
CA ARG A 164 4.71 -4.37 -20.62
C ARG A 164 4.74 -5.83 -21.05
N TRP A 165 5.20 -6.10 -22.27
CA TRP A 165 5.28 -7.46 -22.78
C TRP A 165 6.32 -8.26 -22.01
N VAL A 166 7.48 -7.66 -21.71
CA VAL A 166 8.55 -8.33 -20.96
C VAL A 166 8.14 -8.57 -19.50
N VAL A 167 7.51 -7.59 -18.86
CA VAL A 167 6.92 -7.75 -17.51
C VAL A 167 5.95 -8.93 -17.47
N THR A 168 5.08 -9.01 -18.47
CA THR A 168 4.11 -10.11 -18.61
C THR A 168 4.80 -11.46 -18.81
N GLN A 169 5.85 -11.54 -19.64
CA GLN A 169 6.60 -12.79 -19.83
C GLN A 169 7.29 -13.23 -18.53
N TYR A 170 7.81 -12.28 -17.74
CA TYR A 170 8.37 -12.57 -16.43
C TYR A 170 7.31 -13.15 -15.47
N ALA A 171 6.14 -12.52 -15.38
CA ALA A 171 5.05 -13.05 -14.56
C ALA A 171 4.63 -14.48 -14.96
N LYS A 172 4.58 -14.75 -16.27
CA LYS A 172 4.33 -16.10 -16.81
C LYS A 172 5.44 -17.09 -16.46
N HIS A 173 6.68 -16.65 -16.38
CA HIS A 173 7.82 -17.51 -16.03
C HIS A 173 7.80 -17.94 -14.56
N GLU A 174 7.43 -17.05 -13.65
CA GLU A 174 7.38 -17.33 -12.21
C GLU A 174 6.20 -18.24 -11.81
N SER A 175 5.19 -18.36 -12.68
CA SER A 175 4.02 -19.23 -12.48
C SER A 175 4.42 -20.68 -12.18
N PRO A 176 3.81 -21.36 -11.19
CA PRO A 176 2.62 -20.96 -10.41
C PRO A 176 2.92 -20.10 -9.18
N GLY A 177 4.15 -19.62 -9.00
CA GLY A 177 4.51 -18.71 -7.93
C GLY A 177 3.93 -17.29 -8.13
N ILE A 178 4.04 -16.48 -7.08
CA ILE A 178 3.74 -15.04 -7.15
C ILE A 178 4.96 -14.35 -7.75
N SER A 179 4.74 -13.64 -8.86
CA SER A 179 5.74 -12.71 -9.40
C SER A 179 5.58 -11.35 -8.72
N THR A 180 6.70 -10.72 -8.35
CA THR A 180 6.73 -9.32 -7.89
C THR A 180 7.69 -8.54 -8.77
N SER A 181 7.28 -7.34 -9.18
CA SER A 181 8.08 -6.43 -9.98
C SER A 181 7.79 -4.98 -9.61
N TYR A 182 8.79 -4.13 -9.83
CA TYR A 182 8.79 -2.73 -9.46
C TYR A 182 9.01 -1.89 -10.70
N ALA A 183 8.35 -0.73 -10.76
CA ALA A 183 8.45 0.20 -11.86
C ALA A 183 8.63 1.63 -11.32
N VAL A 184 9.49 2.42 -11.96
CA VAL A 184 9.77 3.81 -11.57
C VAL A 184 9.87 4.71 -12.78
N GLY A 185 9.45 5.96 -12.60
CA GLY A 185 9.56 7.04 -13.55
C GLY A 185 9.52 8.38 -12.84
N ASP A 186 9.60 9.47 -13.60
CA ASP A 186 9.49 10.81 -13.03
C ASP A 186 8.10 11.00 -12.43
N GLY A 187 8.03 11.23 -11.11
CA GLY A 187 6.77 11.38 -10.38
C GLY A 187 5.89 10.13 -10.27
N ILE A 188 6.40 8.94 -10.57
CA ILE A 188 5.67 7.66 -10.42
C ILE A 188 6.58 6.56 -9.87
N SER A 189 6.07 5.83 -8.87
CA SER A 189 6.59 4.53 -8.45
C SER A 189 5.45 3.54 -8.36
N ALA A 190 5.69 2.29 -8.75
CA ALA A 190 4.68 1.25 -8.71
C ALA A 190 5.27 -0.11 -8.36
N THR A 191 4.47 -0.91 -7.69
CA THR A 191 4.70 -2.33 -7.45
C THR A 191 3.56 -3.11 -8.09
N MET A 192 3.93 -4.20 -8.76
CA MET A 192 2.97 -5.11 -9.38
C MET A 192 3.29 -6.51 -8.89
N THR A 193 2.28 -7.19 -8.39
CA THR A 193 2.32 -8.62 -8.14
C THR A 193 1.33 -9.32 -9.05
N ALA A 194 1.72 -10.48 -9.57
CA ALA A 194 0.82 -11.30 -10.36
C ALA A 194 0.89 -12.76 -9.90
N HIS A 195 -0.27 -13.34 -9.67
CA HIS A 195 -0.46 -14.73 -9.30
C HIS A 195 -1.30 -15.41 -10.39
N LEU A 196 -0.68 -16.36 -11.08
CA LEU A 196 -1.28 -17.09 -12.19
C LEU A 196 -1.64 -18.49 -11.69
N THR A 197 -2.92 -18.72 -11.38
CA THR A 197 -3.41 -20.00 -10.85
C THR A 197 -4.70 -20.41 -11.54
N ASP A 198 -4.78 -21.68 -11.95
CA ASP A 198 -5.98 -22.31 -12.50
C ASP A 198 -6.67 -21.56 -13.65
N GLY A 199 -5.87 -20.91 -14.51
CA GLY A 199 -6.35 -20.17 -15.69
C GLY A 199 -6.79 -18.74 -15.39
N VAL A 200 -6.82 -18.32 -14.13
CA VAL A 200 -7.11 -16.95 -13.71
C VAL A 200 -5.82 -16.24 -13.32
N VAL A 201 -5.67 -14.98 -13.75
CA VAL A 201 -4.56 -14.15 -13.30
C VAL A 201 -5.09 -13.05 -12.40
N VAL A 202 -4.64 -13.05 -11.15
CA VAL A 202 -4.88 -11.96 -10.21
C VAL A 202 -3.65 -11.08 -10.22
N GLU A 203 -3.82 -9.82 -10.61
CA GLU A 203 -2.80 -8.80 -10.57
C GLU A 203 -3.14 -7.82 -9.45
N THR A 204 -2.22 -7.60 -8.52
CA THR A 204 -2.32 -6.51 -7.54
C THR A 204 -1.30 -5.44 -7.89
N MET A 205 -1.74 -4.20 -7.90
CA MET A 205 -0.95 -3.04 -8.26
C MET A 205 -1.03 -2.03 -7.14
N SER A 206 0.12 -1.53 -6.70
CA SER A 206 0.23 -0.36 -5.82
C SER A 206 1.04 0.70 -6.55
N ALA A 207 0.47 1.87 -6.81
CA ALA A 207 1.13 2.96 -7.51
C ALA A 207 1.05 4.25 -6.70
N VAL A 208 2.15 4.99 -6.63
CA VAL A 208 2.24 6.32 -6.02
C VAL A 208 2.58 7.33 -7.10
N LEU A 209 1.75 8.36 -7.20
CA LEU A 209 1.83 9.41 -8.21
C LEU A 209 2.04 10.76 -7.52
N THR A 210 3.08 11.50 -7.87
CA THR A 210 3.25 12.89 -7.42
C THR A 210 2.26 13.78 -8.15
N VAL A 211 1.47 14.56 -7.40
CA VAL A 211 0.57 15.55 -7.99
C VAL A 211 1.34 16.86 -8.20
N PRO A 212 1.41 17.41 -9.42
CA PRO A 212 2.05 18.69 -9.66
C PRO A 212 1.48 19.79 -8.77
N GLU A 213 2.32 20.68 -8.23
CA GLU A 213 1.95 21.72 -7.25
C GLU A 213 1.04 22.84 -7.81
N GLY A 214 0.64 22.75 -9.07
CA GLY A 214 -0.31 23.67 -9.72
C GLY A 214 -1.75 23.48 -9.23
N GLY A 215 -2.02 23.78 -7.96
CA GLY A 215 -3.35 23.87 -7.39
C GLY A 215 -4.03 22.52 -7.12
N THR A 216 -5.03 22.54 -6.24
CA THR A 216 -6.02 21.46 -6.12
C THR A 216 -6.68 21.32 -7.48
N ASP A 217 -6.21 20.41 -8.33
CA ASP A 217 -6.84 20.14 -9.60
C ASP A 217 -8.17 19.43 -9.32
N PRO A 218 -9.30 20.13 -9.38
CA PRO A 218 -10.59 19.55 -9.03
C PRO A 218 -10.99 18.45 -10.03
N GLY A 219 -10.34 18.42 -11.20
CA GLY A 219 -10.53 17.43 -12.24
C GLY A 219 -9.61 16.21 -12.10
N LEU A 220 -8.63 16.18 -11.20
CA LEU A 220 -7.72 15.03 -11.05
C LEU A 220 -8.48 13.75 -10.72
N ALA A 221 -9.43 13.83 -9.78
CA ALA A 221 -10.27 12.70 -9.43
C ALA A 221 -11.18 12.24 -10.59
N GLY A 222 -11.69 13.17 -11.40
CA GLY A 222 -12.45 12.83 -12.61
C GLY A 222 -11.57 12.20 -13.69
N ARG A 223 -10.35 12.69 -13.88
CA ARG A 223 -9.40 12.08 -14.82
C ARG A 223 -8.94 10.70 -14.35
N LEU A 224 -8.65 10.53 -13.06
CA LEU A 224 -8.35 9.21 -12.47
C LEU A 224 -9.51 8.25 -12.68
N LEU A 225 -10.75 8.72 -12.58
CA LEU A 225 -11.93 7.94 -12.91
C LEU A 225 -11.96 7.55 -14.40
N ASP A 226 -11.70 8.47 -15.32
CA ASP A 226 -11.58 8.16 -16.76
C ASP A 226 -10.43 7.16 -17.03
N ALA A 227 -9.36 7.20 -16.23
CA ALA A 227 -8.27 6.23 -16.27
C ALA A 227 -8.79 4.84 -15.86
N VAL A 228 -9.48 4.77 -14.73
CA VAL A 228 -10.07 3.54 -14.20
C VAL A 228 -11.11 2.98 -15.17
N HIS A 229 -11.91 3.82 -15.84
CA HIS A 229 -12.84 3.40 -16.90
C HIS A 229 -12.10 2.75 -18.08
N ARG A 230 -10.96 3.32 -18.48
CA ARG A 230 -10.11 2.72 -19.53
C ARG A 230 -9.53 1.39 -19.07
N VAL A 231 -9.03 1.30 -17.84
CA VAL A 231 -8.57 0.04 -17.24
C VAL A 231 -9.68 -1.01 -17.22
N ALA A 232 -10.87 -0.62 -16.74
CA ALA A 232 -12.02 -1.52 -16.62
C ALA A 232 -12.55 -2.05 -17.97
N SER A 233 -12.21 -1.36 -19.07
CA SER A 233 -12.54 -1.83 -20.42
C SER A 233 -11.61 -2.97 -20.87
N ASP A 234 -10.35 -2.94 -20.42
CA ASP A 234 -9.32 -3.89 -20.82
C ASP A 234 -9.18 -5.07 -19.84
N VAL A 235 -9.42 -4.82 -18.55
CA VAL A 235 -9.25 -5.79 -17.44
C VAL A 235 -10.40 -5.63 -16.44
N GLU A 236 -10.84 -6.71 -15.79
CA GLU A 236 -11.89 -6.61 -14.77
C GLU A 236 -11.30 -6.19 -13.41
N PRO A 237 -11.59 -4.98 -12.90
CA PRO A 237 -11.23 -4.64 -11.54
C PRO A 237 -12.04 -5.52 -10.58
N VAL A 238 -11.39 -5.99 -9.52
CA VAL A 238 -12.04 -6.66 -8.39
C VAL A 238 -12.34 -5.62 -7.31
N PHE A 239 -11.31 -4.89 -6.90
CA PHE A 239 -11.39 -3.84 -5.90
C PHE A 239 -10.19 -2.90 -6.02
N GLY A 240 -10.37 -1.64 -5.64
CA GLY A 240 -9.24 -0.73 -5.47
C GLY A 240 -9.55 0.41 -4.52
N VAL A 241 -8.50 0.99 -3.97
CA VAL A 241 -8.56 2.13 -3.06
C VAL A 241 -7.67 3.23 -3.58
N VAL A 242 -8.18 4.46 -3.52
CA VAL A 242 -7.45 5.67 -3.91
C VAL A 242 -7.35 6.56 -2.68
N MET A 243 -6.11 6.81 -2.26
CA MET A 243 -5.80 7.69 -1.13
C MET A 243 -5.02 8.91 -1.60
N GLN A 244 -5.31 10.06 -1.00
CA GLN A 244 -4.43 11.21 -1.02
C GLN A 244 -3.47 11.12 0.16
N ARG A 245 -2.18 11.29 -0.07
CA ARG A 245 -1.18 11.29 1.00
C ARG A 245 -0.11 12.34 0.77
N ARG A 246 0.75 12.53 1.77
CA ARG A 246 2.00 13.26 1.63
C ARG A 246 3.16 12.29 1.53
N GLY A 247 4.21 12.71 0.83
CA GLY A 247 5.44 11.96 0.67
C GLY A 247 6.51 12.84 0.03
N ASP A 248 7.71 12.29 -0.13
CA ASP A 248 8.79 13.04 -0.77
C ASP A 248 8.75 12.95 -2.29
N ALA A 249 9.21 14.01 -2.95
CA ALA A 249 9.19 14.10 -4.41
C ALA A 249 10.04 13.02 -5.09
N ASP A 250 11.07 12.53 -4.40
CA ASP A 250 11.93 11.42 -4.86
C ASP A 250 11.35 10.02 -4.56
N HIS A 251 10.16 9.97 -3.96
CA HIS A 251 9.43 8.76 -3.55
C HIS A 251 10.16 7.88 -2.51
N LEU A 252 11.31 8.32 -1.99
CA LEU A 252 11.97 7.59 -0.93
C LEU A 252 11.16 7.66 0.37
N VAL A 253 11.22 6.59 1.14
CA VAL A 253 10.49 6.42 2.40
C VAL A 253 11.45 6.73 3.54
N ARG A 254 11.24 7.88 4.19
CA ARG A 254 12.05 8.36 5.32
C ARG A 254 11.37 8.05 6.64
N ALA A 255 12.16 7.99 7.71
CA ALA A 255 11.71 7.66 9.06
C ALA A 255 11.05 8.84 9.78
N VAL A 256 10.11 9.48 9.09
CA VAL A 256 9.40 10.72 9.46
C VAL A 256 7.89 10.50 9.33
N SER A 257 7.09 11.30 10.03
CA SER A 257 5.64 11.32 9.89
C SER A 257 5.23 12.21 8.72
N TYR A 258 4.42 11.66 7.80
CA TYR A 258 3.82 12.41 6.69
C TYR A 258 2.39 12.87 7.00
N GLY A 259 1.90 12.61 8.21
CA GLY A 259 0.49 12.75 8.55
C GLY A 259 -0.36 11.61 7.98
N GLU A 260 -1.65 11.63 8.34
CA GLU A 260 -2.61 10.60 7.95
C GLU A 260 -3.01 10.75 6.47
N PRO A 261 -3.06 9.66 5.68
CA PRO A 261 -3.62 9.71 4.34
C PRO A 261 -5.13 9.94 4.39
N GLU A 262 -5.69 10.55 3.35
CA GLU A 262 -7.11 10.87 3.22
C GLU A 262 -7.72 9.99 2.12
N PRO A 263 -8.72 9.15 2.43
CA PRO A 263 -9.44 8.38 1.42
C PRO A 263 -10.17 9.28 0.43
N LEU A 264 -9.93 9.06 -0.87
CA LEU A 264 -10.61 9.79 -1.93
C LEU A 264 -11.72 8.97 -2.58
N ALA A 265 -11.44 7.70 -2.86
CA ALA A 265 -12.39 6.82 -3.52
C ALA A 265 -12.09 5.34 -3.31
N VAL A 266 -13.13 4.52 -3.50
CA VAL A 266 -13.04 3.07 -3.67
C VAL A 266 -13.59 2.68 -5.04
N ILE A 267 -12.93 1.73 -5.68
CA ILE A 267 -13.32 1.10 -6.94
C ILE A 267 -13.82 -0.30 -6.58
N VAL A 268 -15.03 -0.62 -6.99
CA VAL A 268 -15.67 -1.92 -6.76
C VAL A 268 -15.94 -2.58 -8.09
N GLY A 269 -15.36 -3.76 -8.28
CA GLY A 269 -15.56 -4.57 -9.46
C GLY A 269 -17.00 -5.04 -9.67
N PRO A 270 -17.42 -5.34 -10.92
CA PRO A 270 -18.77 -5.83 -11.21
C PRO A 270 -19.22 -7.07 -10.41
N GLU A 271 -18.28 -7.96 -10.05
CA GLU A 271 -18.61 -9.10 -9.20
C GLU A 271 -18.76 -8.67 -7.73
N ALA A 272 -17.86 -7.82 -7.24
CA ALA A 272 -17.87 -7.32 -5.88
C ALA A 272 -19.11 -6.45 -5.58
N THR A 273 -19.69 -5.78 -6.60
CA THR A 273 -20.93 -5.00 -6.40
C THR A 273 -22.13 -5.85 -5.99
N ARG A 274 -22.09 -7.18 -6.23
CA ARG A 274 -23.14 -8.12 -5.80
C ARG A 274 -23.12 -8.40 -4.30
N PHE A 275 -22.01 -8.10 -3.62
CA PHE A 275 -21.83 -8.33 -2.19
C PHE A 275 -22.09 -7.08 -1.33
N LEU A 276 -22.50 -5.97 -1.95
CA LEU A 276 -22.83 -4.74 -1.25
C LEU A 276 -24.22 -4.82 -0.61
N ASP A 277 -24.31 -4.52 0.70
CA ASP A 277 -25.60 -4.29 1.36
C ASP A 277 -26.14 -2.88 1.05
N ARG A 278 -27.07 -2.84 0.08
CA ARG A 278 -27.78 -1.63 -0.35
C ARG A 278 -29.09 -1.36 0.40
N ARG A 279 -29.37 -2.05 1.50
CA ARG A 279 -30.56 -1.76 2.32
C ARG A 279 -30.41 -0.40 3.01
N GLY A 280 -31.55 0.28 3.17
CA GLY A 280 -31.60 1.59 3.82
C GLY A 280 -31.17 2.74 2.91
N GLU A 281 -30.54 3.76 3.48
CA GLU A 281 -29.99 4.89 2.73
C GLU A 281 -28.79 4.44 1.89
N TRP A 282 -28.88 4.70 0.57
CA TRP A 282 -27.86 4.37 -0.42
C TRP A 282 -27.72 5.50 -1.45
N PRO A 283 -26.49 5.91 -1.80
CA PRO A 283 -25.22 5.45 -1.23
C PRO A 283 -25.03 5.95 0.22
N PRO A 284 -24.04 5.45 0.99
CA PRO A 284 -23.77 5.93 2.34
C PRO A 284 -23.64 7.47 2.39
N VAL A 285 -23.99 8.08 3.51
CA VAL A 285 -23.91 9.53 3.70
C VAL A 285 -22.48 10.01 3.39
N ARG A 286 -22.35 11.18 2.74
CA ARG A 286 -21.05 11.77 2.32
C ARG A 286 -20.30 10.91 1.29
N THR A 287 -21.03 10.12 0.51
CA THR A 287 -20.48 9.41 -0.65
C THR A 287 -21.24 9.75 -1.92
N THR A 288 -20.51 9.79 -3.04
CA THR A 288 -21.09 9.87 -4.38
C THR A 288 -20.70 8.63 -5.15
N THR A 289 -21.66 8.01 -5.84
CA THR A 289 -21.41 6.79 -6.61
C THR A 289 -21.60 7.01 -8.10
N GLU A 290 -20.64 6.52 -8.89
CA GLU A 290 -20.67 6.51 -10.35
C GLU A 290 -20.51 5.07 -10.84
N THR A 291 -21.31 4.63 -11.81
CA THR A 291 -21.22 3.27 -12.35
C THR A 291 -20.33 3.23 -13.59
N PHE A 292 -19.68 2.09 -13.81
CA PHE A 292 -18.99 1.80 -15.06
C PHE A 292 -19.38 0.43 -15.60
N ALA A 293 -19.42 0.29 -16.91
CA ALA A 293 -19.66 -1.00 -17.53
C ALA A 293 -18.41 -1.87 -17.43
N GLY A 294 -18.56 -3.08 -16.92
CA GLY A 294 -17.63 -4.20 -17.11
C GLY A 294 -18.28 -5.29 -17.97
N GLU A 295 -17.52 -6.30 -18.35
CA GLU A 295 -18.04 -7.37 -19.22
C GLU A 295 -19.12 -8.22 -18.54
N VAL A 296 -18.92 -8.53 -17.25
CA VAL A 296 -19.85 -9.36 -16.47
C VAL A 296 -20.89 -8.58 -15.66
N GLY A 297 -20.96 -7.24 -15.82
CA GLY A 297 -21.93 -6.38 -15.16
C GLY A 297 -21.43 -4.96 -14.92
N GLU A 298 -22.13 -4.22 -14.06
CA GLU A 298 -21.75 -2.84 -13.70
C GLU A 298 -20.88 -2.83 -12.44
N GLY A 299 -19.71 -2.19 -12.55
CA GLY A 299 -18.87 -1.82 -11.42
C GLY A 299 -19.27 -0.46 -10.84
N LEU A 300 -18.69 -0.11 -9.70
CA LEU A 300 -18.99 1.11 -8.97
C LEU A 300 -17.70 1.84 -8.59
N VAL A 301 -17.69 3.16 -8.73
CA VAL A 301 -16.73 4.02 -8.04
C VAL A 301 -17.46 4.82 -6.99
N VAL A 302 -16.96 4.76 -5.76
CA VAL A 302 -17.50 5.44 -4.59
C VAL A 302 -16.51 6.51 -4.18
N ARG A 303 -16.92 7.76 -4.25
CA ARG A 303 -16.11 8.94 -3.90
C ARG A 303 -16.47 9.40 -2.50
N PHE A 304 -15.48 9.78 -1.71
CA PHE A 304 -15.67 10.20 -0.33
C PHE A 304 -15.55 11.72 -0.21
N GLU A 305 -16.52 12.33 0.47
CA GLU A 305 -16.48 13.76 0.82
C GLU A 305 -15.87 14.00 2.22
N ASP A 306 -15.91 12.99 3.10
CA ASP A 306 -15.34 12.98 4.45
C ASP A 306 -14.52 11.69 4.66
N GLY A 307 -13.40 11.61 3.93
CA GLY A 307 -12.45 10.50 3.77
C GLY A 307 -12.69 9.24 4.61
N TRP A 308 -12.24 9.23 5.87
CA TRP A 308 -12.23 8.02 6.71
C TRP A 308 -13.62 7.58 7.18
N VAL A 309 -14.44 8.50 7.71
CA VAL A 309 -15.80 8.16 8.18
C VAL A 309 -16.64 7.63 7.02
N ALA A 310 -16.49 8.22 5.84
CA ALA A 310 -17.20 7.79 4.64
C ALA A 310 -16.68 6.44 4.11
N LEU A 311 -15.36 6.20 4.18
CA LEU A 311 -14.76 4.91 3.84
C LEU A 311 -15.22 3.80 4.80
N GLU A 312 -15.12 4.00 6.11
CA GLU A 312 -15.56 3.04 7.14
C GLU A 312 -17.05 2.70 6.95
N SER A 313 -17.90 3.73 6.83
CA SER A 313 -19.33 3.55 6.58
C SER A 313 -19.63 2.77 5.29
N PHE A 314 -18.73 2.84 4.30
CA PHE A 314 -18.84 2.09 3.05
C PHE A 314 -18.32 0.66 3.20
N LEU A 315 -17.18 0.45 3.86
CA LEU A 315 -16.61 -0.88 4.10
C LEU A 315 -17.54 -1.74 4.95
N ASP A 316 -18.27 -1.16 5.90
CA ASP A 316 -19.34 -1.83 6.67
C ASP A 316 -20.48 -2.40 5.79
N ARG A 317 -20.57 -1.97 4.52
CA ARG A 317 -21.55 -2.49 3.56
C ARG A 317 -21.02 -3.66 2.74
N ILE A 318 -19.75 -4.03 2.87
CA ILE A 318 -19.12 -5.14 2.15
C ILE A 318 -19.10 -6.36 3.07
N ASP A 319 -19.55 -7.50 2.56
CA ASP A 319 -19.36 -8.79 3.22
C ASP A 319 -17.86 -9.18 3.18
N GLU A 320 -17.17 -8.99 4.30
CA GLU A 320 -15.71 -9.16 4.45
C GLU A 320 -15.24 -10.57 4.07
N ASP A 321 -15.92 -11.61 4.54
CA ASP A 321 -15.57 -13.02 4.27
C ASP A 321 -15.63 -13.33 2.77
N ARG A 322 -16.64 -12.80 2.08
CA ARG A 322 -16.77 -12.97 0.62
C ARG A 322 -15.80 -12.09 -0.15
N PHE A 323 -15.48 -10.93 0.38
CA PHE A 323 -14.53 -10.01 -0.22
C PHE A 323 -13.10 -10.58 -0.20
N LEU A 324 -12.66 -11.15 0.93
CA LEU A 324 -11.36 -11.81 1.04
C LEU A 324 -11.23 -13.01 0.08
N GLN A 325 -12.32 -13.72 -0.19
CA GLN A 325 -12.35 -14.78 -1.20
C GLN A 325 -12.17 -14.24 -2.63
N LEU A 326 -12.69 -13.05 -2.95
CA LEU A 326 -12.55 -12.44 -4.28
C LEU A 326 -11.15 -11.94 -4.58
N VAL A 327 -10.48 -11.39 -3.56
CA VAL A 327 -9.10 -10.89 -3.66
C VAL A 327 -8.07 -12.05 -3.61
N GLY A 328 -8.54 -13.29 -3.43
CA GLY A 328 -7.71 -14.49 -3.52
C GLY A 328 -6.82 -14.72 -2.28
N GLY A 329 -7.20 -14.16 -1.12
CA GLY A 329 -6.45 -14.32 0.12
C GLY A 329 -5.05 -13.68 0.13
N ALA A 330 -4.67 -12.92 -0.90
CA ALA A 330 -3.57 -11.98 -0.77
C ALA A 330 -4.06 -10.86 0.15
N PRO A 331 -3.34 -10.56 1.25
CA PRO A 331 -3.62 -9.34 1.98
C PRO A 331 -3.49 -8.21 0.97
N LEU A 332 -4.58 -7.48 0.72
CA LEU A 332 -4.40 -6.03 0.60
C LEU A 332 -3.56 -5.69 1.81
N ASP A 333 -2.35 -5.14 1.66
CA ASP A 333 -1.64 -4.60 2.83
C ASP A 333 -2.64 -3.61 3.42
N PRO A 334 -3.35 -3.97 4.49
CA PRO A 334 -4.37 -3.11 4.99
C PRO A 334 -3.55 -2.01 5.64
N ALA A 335 -3.63 -0.81 5.09
CA ALA A 335 -3.89 0.27 6.01
C ALA A 335 -5.12 -0.20 6.80
N HIS A 336 -4.88 -0.78 7.99
CA HIS A 336 -5.75 -1.00 9.15
C HIS A 336 -5.41 -2.32 9.85
N ASP A 337 -4.93 -2.22 11.09
CA ASP A 337 -5.77 -2.71 12.19
C ASP A 337 -5.48 -1.95 13.50
N ASP A 338 -6.56 -1.65 14.21
CA ASP A 338 -6.66 -1.02 15.54
C ASP A 338 -6.37 0.48 15.70
N GLY A 339 -7.25 1.28 15.08
CA GLY A 339 -7.74 2.53 15.66
C GLY A 339 -8.49 2.29 16.97
N ALA A 340 -7.78 1.95 18.05
CA ALA A 340 -8.26 2.16 19.40
C ALA A 340 -8.31 3.67 19.65
N LEU A 341 -9.44 4.29 19.31
CA LEU A 341 -9.82 5.61 19.79
C LEU A 341 -9.60 5.64 21.32
N GLY A 342 -8.56 6.34 21.75
CA GLY A 342 -8.30 6.56 23.17
C GLY A 342 -9.54 7.18 23.84
N PRO A 343 -9.93 6.75 25.04
CA PRO A 343 -11.12 7.26 25.72
C PRO A 343 -10.84 8.65 26.31
N HIS A 344 -10.65 9.67 25.48
CA HIS A 344 -10.53 11.05 25.94
C HIS A 344 -11.19 12.04 24.96
N ALA A 345 -12.49 11.85 24.73
CA ALA A 345 -13.36 12.91 24.20
C ALA A 345 -14.83 12.74 24.65
N MET A 346 -15.06 12.38 25.92
CA MET A 346 -16.37 12.52 26.57
C MET A 346 -16.21 13.08 27.98
N GLN A 347 -15.82 14.35 28.08
CA GLN A 347 -16.13 15.15 29.26
C GLN A 347 -15.95 16.63 28.92
N HIS A 348 -16.99 17.24 28.35
CA HIS A 348 -17.42 18.60 28.68
C HIS A 348 -18.74 18.90 27.96
N GLY A 349 -19.84 18.93 28.71
CA GLY A 349 -21.12 19.43 28.20
C GLY A 349 -22.33 18.78 28.87
N GLY A 350 -22.61 19.12 30.13
CA GLY A 350 -23.82 18.61 30.79
C GLY A 350 -23.99 18.94 32.27
N GLN A 351 -23.78 20.20 32.70
CA GLN A 351 -24.39 20.69 33.93
C GLN A 351 -25.60 21.55 33.56
N GLY A 352 -26.79 20.97 33.71
CA GLY A 352 -28.06 21.65 33.53
C GLY A 352 -29.18 20.91 34.27
N SER A 353 -29.77 21.61 35.23
CA SER A 353 -31.05 21.38 35.90
C SER A 353 -31.20 20.18 36.87
N GLN A 354 -31.02 20.46 38.16
CA GLN A 354 -32.03 20.09 39.16
C GLN A 354 -32.72 21.38 39.61
N GLY A 355 -34.05 21.41 39.49
CA GLY A 355 -34.92 22.43 40.05
C GLY A 355 -35.67 21.93 41.28
N ALA A 356 -36.19 22.91 42.01
CA ALA A 356 -37.17 22.83 43.11
C ALA A 356 -36.63 22.50 44.52
N ALA A 357 -36.28 23.55 45.28
CA ALA A 357 -37.15 24.14 46.31
C ALA A 357 -36.53 25.42 46.86
#